data_AF-A0A849SCI3-F1
#
_entry.id   AF-A0A849SCI3-F1
#
_cell.length_a   1.000
_cell.length_b   1.000
_cell.length_c   1.000
_cell.angle_alpha   90.00
_cell.angle_beta   90.00
_cell.angle_gamma   90.00
#
_symmetry.space_group_name_H-M   'P 1'
#
loop_
_entity.id
_entity.type
_entity.pdbx_description
1 polymer ?
#
loop_
_entity_poly.entity_id
_entity_poly.type
_entity_poly.pdbx_seq_one_letter_code
_entity_poly.pdbx_strand_id
1 'polypeptide(L)'
;MEKQKAIEILEKQRAEINGLKNISDSSSSPAFTKWHRDTKIAVEKFFGKEKGHINDFLDINYNLFCFYSDTPESEFVKAYNDGLDKANAILNSFIHEINNYCGDEIAKSFTSTLSPVSNVELLCNRFHSVVRQLRHRHSDRTTIDINDEYDVQDLFHSLLTLFFDDIRDEEWTPSYAGACARVDFLLKQEQIIIELKKTRKGLTGKVVGEELMIDTQRYKSHPDCKHLICFVYDPDGLLKNPRGLENDLTKIVDDLNVKVIIRP
;
A
#
# COMPACT_ATOMS: atom_id res chain seq x y z
N MET A 1 4.65 -18.07 6.30
CA MET A 1 3.71 -18.42 7.41
C MET A 1 2.27 -18.03 7.09
N GLU A 2 2.01 -16.90 6.41
CA GLU A 2 0.64 -16.43 6.12
C GLU A 2 -0.07 -17.15 4.96
N LYS A 3 0.66 -17.50 3.88
CA LYS A 3 0.13 -18.29 2.75
C LYS A 3 -0.48 -19.62 3.19
N GLN A 4 0.25 -20.38 4.01
CA GLN A 4 -0.19 -21.68 4.52
C GLN A 4 -1.47 -21.55 5.36
N LYS A 5 -1.54 -20.52 6.21
CA LYS A 5 -2.72 -20.22 7.03
C LYS A 5 -3.93 -19.81 6.18
N ALA A 6 -3.73 -19.09 5.07
CA ALA A 6 -4.81 -18.73 4.15
C ALA A 6 -5.39 -19.97 3.45
N ILE A 7 -4.52 -20.86 2.97
CA ILE A 7 -4.92 -22.14 2.37
C ILE A 7 -5.70 -22.98 3.38
N GLU A 8 -5.19 -23.13 4.61
CA GLU A 8 -5.88 -23.89 5.67
C GLU A 8 -7.28 -23.36 5.98
N ILE A 9 -7.45 -22.03 6.00
CA ILE A 9 -8.74 -21.41 6.24
C ILE A 9 -9.71 -21.65 5.08
N LEU A 10 -9.27 -21.49 3.83
CA LEU A 10 -10.13 -21.73 2.66
C LEU A 10 -10.48 -23.22 2.52
N GLU A 11 -9.55 -24.13 2.79
CA GLU A 11 -9.84 -25.57 2.81
C GLU A 11 -10.84 -25.94 3.91
N LYS A 12 -10.76 -25.28 5.08
CA LYS A 12 -11.77 -25.44 6.11
C LYS A 12 -13.16 -24.99 5.63
N GLN A 13 -13.26 -23.82 4.98
CA GLN A 13 -14.54 -23.34 4.45
C GLN A 13 -15.12 -24.29 3.38
N ARG A 14 -14.26 -24.91 2.56
CA ARG A 14 -14.69 -25.93 1.59
C ARG A 14 -15.19 -27.20 2.26
N ALA A 15 -14.50 -27.69 3.28
CA ALA A 15 -14.90 -28.90 3.99
C ALA A 15 -16.28 -28.73 4.69
N GLU A 16 -16.62 -27.52 5.13
CA GLU A 16 -17.92 -27.21 5.75
C GLU A 16 -19.10 -27.32 4.76
N ILE A 17 -18.87 -27.18 3.44
CA ILE A 17 -19.92 -27.24 2.40
C ILE A 17 -20.68 -28.57 2.43
N ASN A 18 -19.98 -29.70 2.57
CA ASN A 18 -20.63 -31.01 2.65
C ASN A 18 -21.52 -31.13 3.89
N GLY A 19 -21.13 -30.50 5.01
CA GLY A 19 -21.96 -30.41 6.20
C GLY A 19 -23.24 -29.61 5.96
N LEU A 20 -23.14 -28.50 5.21
CA LEU A 20 -24.31 -27.67 4.87
C LEU A 20 -25.34 -28.42 4.02
N LYS A 21 -24.89 -29.18 3.01
CA LYS A 21 -25.76 -30.03 2.18
C LYS A 21 -26.53 -31.08 2.98
N ASN A 22 -25.97 -31.52 4.11
CA ASN A 22 -26.57 -32.57 4.95
C ASN A 22 -27.50 -32.02 6.03
N ILE A 23 -27.37 -30.74 6.40
CA ILE A 23 -28.04 -30.15 7.57
C ILE A 23 -29.12 -29.14 7.14
N SER A 24 -29.05 -28.59 5.93
CA SER A 24 -30.05 -27.66 5.42
C SER A 24 -30.24 -27.75 3.92
N ASP A 25 -31.45 -27.45 3.48
CA ASP A 25 -31.82 -27.44 2.05
C ASP A 25 -32.00 -26.01 1.49
N SER A 26 -31.55 -24.99 2.25
CA SER A 26 -31.81 -23.58 1.92
C SER A 26 -30.72 -22.63 2.39
N SER A 27 -30.50 -21.59 1.59
CA SER A 27 -29.63 -20.44 1.88
C SER A 27 -30.16 -19.52 2.98
N SER A 28 -31.38 -19.78 3.50
CA SER A 28 -31.93 -19.09 4.66
C SER A 28 -31.48 -19.68 6.00
N SER A 29 -30.79 -20.83 6.00
CA SER A 29 -30.42 -21.51 7.24
C SER A 29 -29.39 -20.70 8.05
N PRO A 30 -29.44 -20.75 9.39
CA PRO A 30 -28.43 -20.10 10.23
C PRO A 30 -27.01 -20.60 9.97
N ALA A 31 -26.88 -21.90 9.69
CA ALA A 31 -25.60 -22.53 9.37
C ALA A 31 -25.01 -21.96 8.06
N PHE A 32 -25.83 -21.86 7.01
CA PHE A 32 -25.41 -21.24 5.75
C PHE A 32 -25.05 -19.78 5.94
N THR A 33 -25.89 -19.00 6.65
CA THR A 33 -25.64 -17.56 6.89
C THR A 33 -24.29 -17.33 7.57
N LYS A 34 -23.97 -18.16 8.57
CA LYS A 34 -22.68 -18.12 9.26
C LYS A 34 -21.54 -18.45 8.31
N TRP A 35 -21.61 -19.59 7.62
CA TRP A 35 -20.57 -20.03 6.68
C TRP A 35 -20.33 -19.00 5.57
N HIS A 36 -21.39 -18.44 4.99
CA HIS A 36 -21.30 -17.45 3.93
C HIS A 36 -20.62 -16.16 4.41
N ARG A 37 -20.94 -15.71 5.63
CA ARG A 37 -20.29 -14.55 6.26
C ARG A 37 -18.81 -14.83 6.56
N ASP A 38 -18.50 -15.97 7.17
CA ASP A 38 -17.14 -16.34 7.54
C ASP A 38 -16.25 -16.50 6.30
N THR A 39 -16.79 -17.10 5.24
CA THR A 39 -16.11 -17.26 3.94
C THR A 39 -15.86 -15.92 3.29
N LYS A 40 -16.87 -15.03 3.25
CA LYS A 40 -16.70 -13.66 2.74
C LYS A 40 -15.55 -12.93 3.45
N ILE A 41 -15.52 -12.97 4.78
CA ILE A 41 -14.47 -12.32 5.58
C ILE A 41 -13.10 -12.92 5.27
N ALA A 42 -13.00 -14.24 5.12
CA ALA A 42 -11.76 -14.90 4.74
C ALA A 42 -11.27 -14.42 3.37
N VAL A 43 -12.14 -14.41 2.35
CA VAL A 43 -11.81 -13.92 1.00
C VAL A 43 -11.41 -12.45 1.02
N GLU A 44 -12.15 -11.57 1.69
CA GLU A 44 -11.81 -10.14 1.85
C GLU A 44 -10.46 -9.92 2.53
N LYS A 45 -10.19 -10.70 3.58
CA LYS A 45 -8.92 -10.61 4.30
C LYS A 45 -7.75 -11.07 3.44
N PHE A 46 -8.01 -12.02 2.55
CA PHE A 46 -6.97 -12.61 1.75
C PHE A 46 -6.71 -11.81 0.47
N PHE A 47 -7.70 -11.66 -0.40
CA PHE A 47 -7.52 -11.01 -1.69
C PHE A 47 -7.63 -9.47 -1.62
N GLY A 48 -7.79 -8.92 -0.41
CA GLY A 48 -8.03 -7.50 -0.20
C GLY A 48 -9.44 -7.08 -0.60
N LYS A 49 -9.70 -5.77 -0.59
CA LYS A 49 -11.00 -5.19 -0.98
C LYS A 49 -11.15 -5.02 -2.50
N GLU A 50 -10.23 -5.54 -3.29
CA GLU A 50 -10.41 -5.55 -4.74
C GLU A 50 -11.64 -6.37 -5.08
N LYS A 51 -12.48 -5.82 -5.96
CA LYS A 51 -13.84 -6.31 -6.15
C LYS A 51 -13.91 -7.68 -6.84
N GLY A 52 -12.84 -8.15 -7.50
CA GLY A 52 -12.84 -9.38 -8.30
C GLY A 52 -13.25 -10.62 -7.50
N HIS A 53 -12.36 -11.11 -6.64
CA HIS A 53 -12.59 -12.34 -5.87
C HIS A 53 -13.79 -12.29 -4.94
N ILE A 54 -14.08 -11.12 -4.36
CA ILE A 54 -15.26 -10.94 -3.50
C ILE A 54 -16.53 -11.05 -4.34
N ASN A 55 -16.59 -10.41 -5.52
CA ASN A 55 -17.76 -10.49 -6.38
C ASN A 55 -17.94 -11.90 -6.93
N ASP A 56 -16.86 -12.58 -7.33
CA ASP A 56 -16.92 -13.97 -7.79
C ASP A 56 -17.62 -14.87 -6.76
N PHE A 57 -17.36 -14.65 -5.47
CA PHE A 57 -18.04 -15.38 -4.39
C PHE A 57 -19.47 -14.89 -4.11
N LEU A 58 -19.71 -13.57 -4.11
CA LEU A 58 -21.02 -13.00 -3.76
C LEU A 58 -22.07 -13.15 -4.86
N ASP A 59 -21.66 -13.25 -6.12
CA ASP A 59 -22.55 -13.38 -7.29
C ASP A 59 -23.08 -14.82 -7.46
N ILE A 60 -22.65 -15.75 -6.58
CA ILE A 60 -23.16 -17.11 -6.54
C ILE A 60 -24.61 -17.08 -6.07
N ASN A 61 -25.51 -17.56 -6.93
CA ASN A 61 -26.90 -17.75 -6.60
C ASN A 61 -27.11 -19.08 -5.88
N TYR A 62 -27.70 -19.03 -4.68
CA TYR A 62 -28.06 -20.19 -3.85
C TYR A 62 -29.58 -20.39 -3.76
N ASN A 63 -30.31 -19.83 -4.72
CA ASN A 63 -31.77 -19.89 -4.81
C ASN A 63 -32.21 -19.71 -6.27
N LEU A 64 -33.46 -20.06 -6.56
CA LEU A 64 -34.06 -19.87 -7.87
C LEU A 64 -34.26 -18.38 -8.17
N PHE A 65 -33.88 -17.96 -9.38
CA PHE A 65 -34.02 -16.58 -9.83
C PHE A 65 -35.47 -16.22 -10.19
N CYS A 66 -36.20 -17.19 -10.73
CA CYS A 66 -37.62 -17.09 -11.07
C CYS A 66 -38.31 -18.40 -10.67
N PHE A 67 -39.45 -18.30 -10.01
CA PHE A 67 -40.29 -19.44 -9.64
C PHE A 67 -41.76 -19.05 -9.61
N TYR A 68 -42.63 -20.04 -9.73
CA TYR A 68 -44.08 -19.94 -9.65
C TYR A 68 -44.59 -20.59 -8.35
N SER A 69 -45.86 -20.36 -8.02
CA SER A 69 -46.47 -20.95 -6.82
C SER A 69 -46.48 -22.47 -6.79
N ASP A 70 -46.40 -23.12 -7.96
CA ASP A 70 -46.36 -24.58 -8.13
C ASP A 70 -44.93 -25.13 -8.31
N THR A 71 -43.90 -24.31 -8.12
CA THR A 71 -42.50 -24.76 -8.23
C THR A 71 -42.19 -25.75 -7.10
N PRO A 72 -41.74 -26.98 -7.42
CA PRO A 72 -41.44 -27.99 -6.41
C PRO A 72 -40.33 -27.56 -5.46
N GLU A 73 -40.45 -27.90 -4.18
CA GLU A 73 -39.43 -27.63 -3.16
C GLU A 73 -38.06 -28.23 -3.56
N SER A 74 -38.06 -29.38 -4.24
CA SER A 74 -36.85 -30.02 -4.77
C SER A 74 -36.03 -29.15 -5.72
N GLU A 75 -36.66 -28.22 -6.45
CA GLU A 75 -35.95 -27.29 -7.33
C GLU A 75 -35.20 -26.21 -6.52
N PHE A 76 -35.73 -25.79 -5.37
CA PHE A 76 -35.03 -24.89 -4.44
C PHE A 76 -33.83 -25.59 -3.80
N VAL A 77 -34.02 -26.84 -3.35
CA VAL A 77 -32.94 -27.67 -2.79
C VAL A 77 -31.83 -27.88 -3.83
N LYS A 78 -32.21 -28.13 -5.09
CA LYS A 78 -31.28 -28.27 -6.19
C LYS A 78 -30.51 -26.98 -6.45
N ALA A 79 -31.19 -25.82 -6.56
CA ALA A 79 -30.54 -24.53 -6.75
C ALA A 79 -29.59 -24.17 -5.59
N TYR A 80 -29.95 -24.53 -4.36
CA TYR A 80 -29.10 -24.38 -3.19
C TYR A 80 -27.83 -25.24 -3.29
N ASN A 81 -27.98 -26.52 -3.61
CA ASN A 81 -26.86 -27.46 -3.77
C ASN A 81 -25.95 -27.06 -4.93
N ASP A 82 -26.52 -26.63 -6.06
CA ASP A 82 -25.77 -26.13 -7.22
C ASP A 82 -24.96 -24.86 -6.86
N GLY A 83 -25.55 -23.97 -6.04
CA GLY A 83 -24.85 -22.79 -5.51
C GLY A 83 -23.67 -23.19 -4.62
N LEU A 84 -23.85 -24.16 -3.73
CA LEU A 84 -22.77 -24.70 -2.90
C LEU A 84 -21.66 -25.37 -3.72
N ASP A 85 -22.00 -26.08 -4.80
CA ASP A 85 -21.02 -26.67 -5.72
C ASP A 85 -20.20 -25.61 -6.46
N LYS A 86 -20.84 -24.53 -6.91
CA LYS A 86 -20.15 -23.36 -7.49
C LYS A 86 -19.22 -22.71 -6.48
N ALA A 87 -19.67 -22.55 -5.24
CA ALA A 87 -18.84 -22.00 -4.17
C ALA A 87 -17.60 -22.87 -3.92
N ASN A 88 -17.76 -24.19 -3.87
CA ASN A 88 -16.64 -25.11 -3.73
C ASN A 88 -15.64 -24.98 -4.90
N ALA A 89 -16.13 -24.86 -6.13
CA ALA A 89 -15.27 -24.69 -7.32
C ALA A 89 -14.50 -23.35 -7.28
N ILE A 90 -15.16 -22.26 -6.90
CA ILE A 90 -14.54 -20.93 -6.79
C ILE A 90 -13.49 -20.91 -5.67
N LEU A 91 -13.82 -21.44 -4.49
CA LEU A 91 -12.85 -21.54 -3.39
C LEU A 91 -11.64 -22.42 -3.75
N ASN A 92 -11.85 -23.50 -4.51
CA ASN A 92 -10.76 -24.32 -5.03
C ASN A 92 -9.88 -23.52 -6.01
N SER A 93 -10.49 -22.70 -6.87
CA SER A 93 -9.77 -21.79 -7.77
C SER A 93 -8.92 -20.79 -6.98
N PHE A 94 -9.46 -20.20 -5.92
CA PHE A 94 -8.71 -19.29 -5.04
C PHE A 94 -7.52 -19.97 -4.37
N ILE A 95 -7.69 -21.20 -3.89
CA ILE A 95 -6.58 -21.98 -3.32
C ILE A 95 -5.52 -22.30 -4.38
N HIS A 96 -5.94 -22.64 -5.60
CA HIS A 96 -5.01 -22.88 -6.70
C HIS A 96 -4.24 -21.60 -7.09
N GLU A 97 -4.92 -20.46 -7.09
CA GLU A 97 -4.33 -19.15 -7.34
C GLU A 97 -3.29 -18.80 -6.26
N ILE A 98 -3.63 -19.02 -4.99
CA ILE A 98 -2.69 -18.87 -3.88
C ILE A 98 -1.50 -19.83 -4.03
N ASN A 99 -1.72 -21.08 -4.46
CA ASN A 99 -0.61 -22.02 -4.61
C ASN A 99 0.34 -21.63 -5.75
N ASN A 100 -0.19 -21.22 -6.90
CA ASN A 100 0.57 -21.06 -8.14
C ASN A 100 1.07 -19.64 -8.40
N TYR A 101 0.28 -18.62 -8.05
CA TYR A 101 0.53 -17.23 -8.42
C TYR A 101 0.85 -16.34 -7.21
N CYS A 102 0.44 -16.75 -6.01
CA CYS A 102 0.87 -16.12 -4.76
C CYS A 102 2.28 -16.64 -4.38
N GLY A 103 3.30 -16.11 -5.06
CA GLY A 103 4.68 -16.10 -4.60
C GLY A 103 4.90 -15.09 -3.46
N ASP A 104 6.13 -14.98 -2.95
CA ASP A 104 6.52 -14.10 -1.83
C ASP A 104 6.14 -12.60 -2.00
N GLU A 105 5.73 -12.20 -3.21
CA GLU A 105 5.24 -10.84 -3.50
C GLU A 105 3.79 -10.57 -3.08
N ILE A 106 2.90 -11.58 -3.06
CA ILE A 106 1.50 -11.38 -2.66
C ILE A 106 1.34 -11.47 -1.12
N ALA A 107 2.24 -12.15 -0.42
CA ALA A 107 2.28 -12.11 1.06
C ALA A 107 2.54 -10.68 1.60
N LYS A 108 3.17 -9.80 0.80
CA LYS A 108 3.31 -8.36 1.09
C LYS A 108 2.03 -7.55 0.86
N SER A 109 1.03 -8.09 0.16
CA SER A 109 -0.26 -7.44 -0.10
C SER A 109 -1.30 -7.71 1.01
N PHE A 110 -1.19 -8.86 1.69
CA PHE A 110 -2.12 -9.30 2.74
C PHE A 110 -1.92 -8.57 4.07
N THR A 111 -0.73 -8.03 4.28
CA THR A 111 -0.46 -7.03 5.30
C THR A 111 -0.58 -5.69 4.61
N SER A 112 -1.55 -4.86 4.99
CA SER A 112 -1.63 -3.49 4.50
C SER A 112 -0.52 -2.63 5.13
N THR A 113 0.72 -3.10 5.11
CA THR A 113 1.89 -2.27 5.12
C THR A 113 2.13 -1.92 3.67
N LEU A 114 1.81 -0.68 3.29
CA LEU A 114 2.33 -0.07 2.08
C LEU A 114 3.82 -0.45 1.97
N SER A 115 4.31 -0.72 0.76
CA SER A 115 5.75 -0.97 0.55
C SER A 115 6.57 0.14 1.24
N PRO A 116 7.81 -0.12 1.70
CA PRO A 116 8.65 0.92 2.29
C PRO A 116 8.68 2.24 1.49
N VAL A 117 8.80 2.13 0.16
CA VAL A 117 8.69 3.27 -0.76
C VAL A 117 7.33 3.95 -0.64
N SER A 118 6.24 3.18 -0.71
CA SER A 118 4.87 3.70 -0.58
C SER A 118 4.58 4.34 0.79
N ASN A 119 5.21 3.90 1.88
CA ASN A 119 5.13 4.57 3.19
C ASN A 119 5.75 5.96 3.13
N VAL A 120 6.95 6.08 2.55
CA VAL A 120 7.62 7.38 2.37
C VAL A 120 6.80 8.27 1.43
N GLU A 121 6.27 7.74 0.33
CA GLU A 121 5.39 8.49 -0.56
C GLU A 121 4.13 8.99 0.15
N LEU A 122 3.52 8.17 1.01
CA LEU A 122 2.38 8.57 1.84
C LEU A 122 2.76 9.74 2.75
N LEU A 123 3.92 9.67 3.42
CA LEU A 123 4.43 10.75 4.25
C LEU A 123 4.60 12.05 3.45
N CYS A 124 5.27 12.01 2.29
CA CYS A 124 5.44 13.17 1.40
C CYS A 124 4.08 13.77 1.01
N ASN A 125 3.10 12.93 0.65
CA ASN A 125 1.77 13.38 0.23
C ASN A 125 0.92 13.95 1.38
N ARG A 126 1.20 13.57 2.63
CA ARG A 126 0.44 14.02 3.82
C ARG A 126 1.17 15.07 4.65
N PHE A 127 2.44 15.34 4.34
CA PHE A 127 3.30 16.24 5.11
C PHE A 127 2.65 17.61 5.39
N HIS A 128 2.14 18.29 4.37
CA HIS A 128 1.45 19.58 4.53
C HIS A 128 0.26 19.52 5.50
N SER A 129 -0.50 18.42 5.46
CA SER A 129 -1.66 18.25 6.34
C SER A 129 -1.23 18.17 7.80
N VAL A 130 -0.10 17.48 8.07
CA VAL A 130 0.51 17.44 9.40
C VAL A 130 0.98 18.83 9.82
N VAL A 131 1.71 19.54 8.95
CA VAL A 131 2.18 20.91 9.23
C VAL A 131 1.02 21.85 9.58
N ARG A 132 -0.06 21.81 8.80
CA ARG A 132 -1.28 22.60 9.09
C ARG A 132 -1.92 22.21 10.43
N GLN A 133 -2.00 20.92 10.72
CA GLN A 133 -2.57 20.44 11.98
C GLN A 133 -1.72 20.88 13.18
N LEU A 134 -0.39 20.90 13.06
CA LEU A 134 0.51 21.38 14.11
C LEU A 134 0.28 22.87 14.43
N ARG A 135 -0.20 23.67 13.48
CA ARG A 135 -0.58 25.08 13.71
C ARG A 135 -1.93 25.23 14.42
N HIS A 136 -2.80 24.23 14.37
CA HIS A 136 -4.09 24.21 15.07
C HIS A 136 -3.93 23.74 16.52
N ARG A 137 -3.37 24.61 17.36
CA ARG A 137 -3.08 24.33 18.76
C ARG A 137 -4.24 24.73 19.68
N HIS A 138 -4.33 24.05 20.82
CA HIS A 138 -5.21 24.46 21.90
C HIS A 138 -4.68 25.75 22.54
N SER A 139 -5.47 26.83 22.47
CA SER A 139 -5.09 28.17 22.94
C SER A 139 -3.80 28.67 22.25
N ASP A 140 -3.05 29.59 22.87
CA ASP A 140 -1.89 30.28 22.27
C ASP A 140 -0.57 29.53 22.50
N ARG A 141 -0.62 28.19 22.44
CA ARG A 141 0.59 27.38 22.66
C ARG A 141 1.51 27.47 21.44
N THR A 142 2.81 27.63 21.71
CA THR A 142 3.86 27.53 20.71
C THR A 142 3.84 26.16 20.02
N THR A 143 4.24 26.14 18.75
CA THR A 143 4.33 24.93 17.92
C THR A 143 5.63 24.94 17.11
N ILE A 144 5.88 23.86 16.39
CA ILE A 144 6.98 23.79 15.43
C ILE A 144 6.52 24.48 14.15
N ASP A 145 7.20 25.56 13.75
CA ASP A 145 7.00 26.21 12.47
C ASP A 145 8.05 25.75 11.47
N ILE A 146 7.62 25.47 10.24
CA ILE A 146 8.50 25.00 9.17
C ILE A 146 9.03 26.20 8.38
N ASN A 147 10.20 26.70 8.75
CA ASN A 147 10.81 27.89 8.16
C ASN A 147 11.82 27.51 7.08
N ASP A 148 12.65 26.49 7.33
CA ASP A 148 13.69 26.03 6.43
C ASP A 148 13.68 24.50 6.21
N GLU A 149 14.73 23.99 5.58
CA GLU A 149 14.90 22.58 5.23
C GLU A 149 15.16 21.69 6.44
N TYR A 150 15.84 22.21 7.46
CA TYR A 150 16.09 21.47 8.70
C TYR A 150 14.80 21.27 9.48
N ASP A 151 13.91 22.26 9.52
CA ASP A 151 12.58 22.09 10.12
C ASP A 151 11.76 21.00 9.39
N VAL A 152 11.92 20.89 8.06
CA VAL A 152 11.30 19.82 7.28
C VAL A 152 11.91 18.47 7.67
N GLN A 153 13.23 18.38 7.78
CA GLN A 153 13.95 17.17 8.19
C GLN A 153 13.52 16.70 9.59
N ASP A 154 13.46 17.58 10.58
CA ASP A 154 13.07 17.24 11.96
C ASP A 154 11.67 16.64 12.03
N LEU A 155 10.70 17.29 11.37
CA LEU A 155 9.34 16.78 11.33
C LEU A 155 9.25 15.48 10.51
N PHE A 156 9.94 15.40 9.37
CA PHE A 156 9.88 14.22 8.50
C PHE A 156 10.53 13.01 9.17
N HIS A 157 11.66 13.16 9.87
CA HIS A 157 12.27 12.13 10.70
C HIS A 157 11.25 11.59 11.70
N SER A 158 10.60 12.48 12.45
CA SER A 158 9.58 12.10 13.44
C SER A 158 8.41 11.30 12.83
N LEU A 159 8.11 11.50 11.55
CA LEU A 159 7.08 10.75 10.83
C LEU A 159 7.59 9.41 10.29
N LEU A 160 8.87 9.32 9.93
CA LEU A 160 9.50 8.08 9.49
C LEU A 160 9.50 7.01 10.60
N THR A 161 9.64 7.41 11.86
CA THR A 161 9.62 6.48 13.01
C THR A 161 8.29 5.73 13.17
N LEU A 162 7.24 6.14 12.45
CA LEU A 162 5.96 5.41 12.41
C LEU A 162 6.07 4.10 11.61
N PHE A 163 7.06 3.98 10.73
CA PHE A 163 7.19 2.88 9.78
C PHE A 163 8.55 2.18 9.81
N PHE A 164 9.60 2.84 10.33
CA PHE A 164 10.97 2.35 10.25
C PHE A 164 11.67 2.45 11.61
N ASP A 165 12.38 1.37 11.99
CA ASP A 165 13.15 1.29 13.24
C ASP A 165 14.61 1.76 13.08
N ASP A 166 15.21 1.57 11.90
CA ASP A 166 16.61 1.97 11.58
C ASP A 166 16.61 3.12 10.56
N ILE A 167 16.60 4.35 11.08
CA ILE A 167 16.69 5.59 10.30
C ILE A 167 18.06 6.18 10.56
N ARG A 168 18.90 6.24 9.53
CA ARG A 168 20.23 6.85 9.64
C ARG A 168 20.15 8.26 9.12
N ASP A 169 20.10 9.20 10.06
CA ASP A 169 20.27 10.60 9.74
C ASP A 169 21.72 10.84 9.31
N GLU A 170 21.90 11.74 8.35
CA GLU A 170 23.16 12.45 8.23
C GLU A 170 24.40 11.56 7.87
N GLU A 171 24.17 10.44 7.17
CA GLU A 171 25.21 9.48 6.77
C GLU A 171 26.06 9.98 5.59
N TRP A 172 27.37 9.76 5.66
CA TRP A 172 28.29 10.14 4.60
C TRP A 172 28.28 9.12 3.47
N THR A 173 28.12 9.58 2.24
CA THR A 173 28.26 8.73 1.06
C THR A 173 29.72 8.38 0.80
N PRO A 174 29.99 7.25 0.11
CA PRO A 174 31.28 7.05 -0.54
C PRO A 174 31.65 8.27 -1.40
N SER A 175 32.95 8.54 -1.53
CA SER A 175 33.44 9.66 -2.33
C SER A 175 33.04 9.49 -3.78
N TYR A 176 32.29 10.45 -4.31
CA TYR A 176 31.95 10.55 -5.73
C TYR A 176 32.61 11.79 -6.30
N ALA A 177 33.42 11.62 -7.36
CA ALA A 177 34.21 12.69 -7.97
C ALA A 177 35.07 13.50 -6.97
N GLY A 178 35.57 12.86 -5.91
CA GLY A 178 36.42 13.49 -4.89
C GLY A 178 35.65 14.22 -3.79
N ALA A 179 34.32 14.20 -3.79
CA ALA A 179 33.48 14.79 -2.75
C ALA A 179 32.63 13.71 -2.06
N CYS A 180 32.63 13.70 -0.73
CA CYS A 180 31.61 13.01 0.06
C CYS A 180 30.47 13.98 0.30
N ALA A 181 29.22 13.54 0.17
CA ALA A 181 28.09 14.31 0.64
C ALA A 181 27.39 13.57 1.76
N ARG A 182 26.65 14.34 2.53
CA ARG A 182 25.79 13.86 3.57
C ARG A 182 24.39 13.72 2.99
N VAL A 183 23.79 12.54 3.13
CA VAL A 183 22.37 12.35 2.82
C VAL A 183 21.53 12.82 4.00
N ASP A 184 20.30 13.25 3.75
CA ASP A 184 19.38 13.60 4.84
C ASP A 184 18.99 12.35 5.63
N PHE A 185 18.48 11.31 4.94
CA PHE A 185 18.16 10.03 5.55
C PHE A 185 18.54 8.84 4.67
N LEU A 186 19.12 7.81 5.30
CA LEU A 186 19.26 6.47 4.73
C LEU A 186 18.42 5.47 5.53
N LEU A 187 17.47 4.83 4.85
CA LEU A 187 16.77 3.64 5.33
C LEU A 187 17.51 2.41 4.78
N LYS A 188 18.52 1.96 5.54
CA LYS A 188 19.52 1.03 5.01
C LYS A 188 18.94 -0.33 4.66
N GLN A 189 18.05 -0.86 5.48
CA GLN A 189 17.45 -2.18 5.25
C GLN A 189 16.55 -2.18 4.01
N GLU A 190 15.89 -1.06 3.77
CA GLU A 190 14.97 -0.81 2.67
C GLU A 190 15.69 -0.35 1.39
N GLN A 191 16.97 -0.01 1.50
CA GLN A 191 17.81 0.56 0.45
C GLN A 191 17.21 1.85 -0.15
N ILE A 192 16.67 2.72 0.71
CA ILE A 192 16.03 3.99 0.34
C ILE A 192 16.86 5.15 0.87
N ILE A 193 17.30 6.05 -0.02
CA ILE A 193 17.78 7.38 0.35
C ILE A 193 16.65 8.37 0.19
N ILE A 194 16.48 9.24 1.18
CA ILE A 194 15.51 10.32 1.16
C ILE A 194 16.27 11.64 1.18
N GLU A 195 15.98 12.50 0.22
CA GLU A 195 16.52 13.86 0.10
C GLU A 195 15.35 14.85 0.23
N LEU A 196 15.47 15.80 1.15
CA LEU A 196 14.42 16.77 1.46
C LEU A 196 14.86 18.16 1.06
N LYS A 197 13.97 18.93 0.44
CA LYS A 197 14.21 20.35 0.13
C LYS A 197 13.01 21.17 0.53
N LYS A 198 13.26 22.39 1.02
CA LYS A 198 12.21 23.41 1.19
C LYS A 198 12.43 24.56 0.22
N THR A 199 11.38 24.94 -0.51
CA THR A 199 11.47 26.12 -1.37
C THR A 199 11.65 27.39 -0.55
N ARG A 200 12.44 28.31 -1.10
CA ARG A 200 12.72 29.62 -0.54
C ARG A 200 12.97 30.61 -1.67
N LYS A 201 12.96 31.89 -1.35
CA LYS A 201 13.31 32.95 -2.32
C LYS A 201 14.69 32.67 -2.92
N GLY A 202 14.74 32.49 -4.24
CA GLY A 202 15.98 32.16 -4.97
C GLY A 202 16.15 30.68 -5.33
N LEU A 203 15.44 29.75 -4.68
CA LEU A 203 15.43 28.33 -5.02
C LEU A 203 14.36 28.05 -6.09
N THR A 204 14.65 28.48 -7.32
CA THR A 204 13.73 28.31 -8.46
C THR A 204 13.68 26.85 -8.93
N GLY A 205 12.68 26.48 -9.73
CA GLY A 205 12.57 25.11 -10.26
C GLY A 205 13.79 24.66 -11.07
N LYS A 206 14.53 25.59 -11.70
CA LYS A 206 15.80 25.29 -12.35
C LYS A 206 16.87 24.86 -11.33
N VAL A 207 17.02 25.62 -10.25
CA VAL A 207 18.01 25.34 -9.20
C VAL A 207 17.66 24.03 -8.49
N VAL A 208 16.38 23.81 -8.16
CA VAL A 208 15.91 22.54 -7.61
C VAL A 208 16.26 21.38 -8.54
N GLY A 209 15.98 21.49 -9.84
CA GLY A 209 16.29 20.43 -10.80
C GLY A 209 17.79 20.16 -10.95
N GLU A 210 18.63 21.20 -10.95
CA GLU A 210 20.09 21.07 -11.00
C GLU A 210 20.63 20.35 -9.75
N GLU A 211 20.17 20.75 -8.56
CA GLU A 211 20.57 20.10 -7.30
C GLU A 211 20.15 18.62 -7.28
N LEU A 212 18.87 18.31 -7.56
CA LEU A 212 18.37 16.94 -7.53
C LEU A 212 19.05 16.02 -8.56
N MET A 213 19.49 16.57 -9.70
CA MET A 213 20.24 15.82 -10.70
C MET A 213 21.66 15.49 -10.21
N ILE A 214 22.30 16.42 -9.50
CA ILE A 214 23.60 16.20 -8.85
C ILE A 214 23.46 15.12 -7.78
N ASP A 215 22.42 15.19 -6.95
CA ASP A 215 22.16 14.22 -5.88
C ASP A 215 21.88 12.82 -6.46
N THR A 216 21.06 12.74 -7.52
CA THR A 216 20.83 11.49 -8.26
C THR A 216 22.14 10.86 -8.73
N GLN A 217 23.01 11.64 -9.37
CA GLN A 217 24.27 11.14 -9.89
C GLN A 217 25.21 10.69 -8.78
N ARG A 218 25.21 11.39 -7.64
CA ARG A 218 26.01 11.06 -6.47
C ARG A 218 25.56 9.74 -5.84
N TYR A 219 24.26 9.60 -5.60
CA TYR A 219 23.69 8.47 -4.85
C TYR A 219 23.56 7.18 -5.67
N LYS A 220 23.59 7.28 -7.00
CA LYS A 220 23.70 6.12 -7.88
C LYS A 220 24.87 5.19 -7.56
N SER A 221 25.96 5.74 -7.02
CA SER A 221 27.15 4.95 -6.64
C SER A 221 27.08 4.34 -5.23
N HIS A 222 26.01 4.63 -4.47
CA HIS A 222 25.88 4.19 -3.10
C HIS A 222 25.45 2.70 -3.03
N PRO A 223 26.21 1.81 -2.37
CA PRO A 223 25.96 0.37 -2.40
C PRO A 223 24.61 -0.02 -1.77
N ASP A 224 24.15 0.77 -0.80
CA ASP A 224 22.89 0.57 -0.09
C ASP A 224 21.73 1.43 -0.65
N CYS A 225 21.79 1.87 -1.93
CA CYS A 225 20.74 2.70 -2.54
C CYS A 225 20.15 2.05 -3.79
N LYS A 226 18.86 1.68 -3.73
CA LYS A 226 18.05 1.24 -4.87
C LYS A 226 16.91 2.20 -5.19
N HIS A 227 16.49 2.98 -4.21
CA HIS A 227 15.46 4.00 -4.35
C HIS A 227 16.00 5.33 -3.82
N LEU A 228 15.84 6.38 -4.62
CA LEU A 228 16.07 7.76 -4.21
C LEU A 228 14.73 8.49 -4.23
N ILE A 229 14.27 8.97 -3.08
CA ILE A 229 13.05 9.74 -2.94
C ILE A 229 13.41 11.19 -2.61
N CYS A 230 13.16 12.09 -3.55
CA CYS A 230 13.38 13.51 -3.37
C CYS A 230 12.06 14.21 -3.05
N PHE A 231 11.89 14.71 -1.83
CA PHE A 231 10.72 15.47 -1.43
C PHE A 231 11.01 16.97 -1.43
N VAL A 232 10.25 17.73 -2.21
CA VAL A 232 10.33 19.19 -2.25
C VAL A 232 9.06 19.78 -1.65
N TYR A 233 9.22 20.41 -0.49
CA TYR A 233 8.16 21.13 0.22
C TYR A 233 8.09 22.58 -0.28
N ASP A 234 7.02 22.91 -1.00
CA ASP A 234 6.75 24.22 -1.62
C ASP A 234 5.49 24.90 -1.06
N PRO A 235 5.46 25.25 0.24
CA PRO A 235 4.25 25.75 0.90
C PRO A 235 3.70 27.06 0.34
N ASP A 236 4.58 27.86 -0.27
CA ASP A 236 4.22 29.16 -0.82
C ASP A 236 3.98 29.11 -2.35
N GLY A 237 4.07 27.94 -2.97
CA GLY A 237 3.84 27.76 -4.41
C GLY A 237 4.82 28.54 -5.29
N LEU A 238 6.10 28.60 -4.91
CA LEU A 238 7.14 29.35 -5.62
C LEU A 238 7.51 28.69 -6.96
N LEU A 239 7.25 27.39 -7.11
CA LEU A 239 7.51 26.65 -8.33
C LEU A 239 6.35 26.82 -9.32
N LYS A 240 6.65 27.31 -10.53
CA LYS A 240 5.62 27.59 -11.56
C LYS A 240 4.93 26.35 -12.13
N ASN A 241 5.67 25.26 -12.31
CA ASN A 241 5.15 24.00 -12.86
C ASN A 241 5.72 22.80 -12.07
N PRO A 242 5.29 22.59 -10.81
CA PRO A 242 5.84 21.56 -9.95
C PRO A 242 5.59 20.14 -10.50
N ARG A 243 4.46 19.91 -11.16
CA ARG A 243 4.15 18.60 -11.76
C ARG A 243 5.00 18.27 -12.98
N GLY A 244 5.31 19.26 -13.82
CA GLY A 244 6.27 19.08 -14.91
C GLY A 244 7.64 18.69 -14.39
N LEU A 245 8.15 19.45 -13.40
CA LEU A 245 9.44 19.16 -12.76
C LEU A 245 9.47 17.77 -12.09
N GLU A 246 8.38 17.38 -11.42
CA GLU A 246 8.22 16.05 -10.81
C GLU A 246 8.36 14.93 -11.85
N ASN A 247 7.68 15.07 -13.00
CA ASN A 247 7.67 14.08 -14.07
C ASN A 247 9.01 14.02 -14.82
N ASP A 248 9.65 15.16 -15.05
CA ASP A 248 10.93 15.25 -15.79
C ASP A 248 12.09 14.60 -15.03
N LEU A 249 12.02 14.62 -13.69
CA LEU A 249 13.08 14.12 -12.81
C LEU A 249 12.81 12.70 -12.27
N THR A 250 11.55 12.27 -12.23
CA THR A 250 11.18 10.90 -11.82
C THR A 250 11.51 9.91 -12.94
N LYS A 251 12.48 9.02 -12.71
CA LYS A 251 12.96 8.07 -13.73
C LYS A 251 13.81 6.96 -13.10
N ILE A 252 14.10 5.94 -13.89
CA ILE A 252 15.08 4.90 -13.54
C ILE A 252 16.42 5.29 -14.18
N VAL A 253 17.51 5.26 -13.40
CA VAL A 253 18.88 5.56 -13.86
C VAL A 253 19.80 4.42 -13.45
N ASP A 254 20.21 3.56 -14.38
CA ASP A 254 21.15 2.45 -14.14
C ASP A 254 20.83 1.68 -12.84
N ASP A 255 19.59 1.18 -12.76
CA ASP A 255 18.99 0.44 -11.65
C ASP A 255 18.59 1.25 -10.39
N LEU A 256 18.93 2.54 -10.32
CA LEU A 256 18.41 3.44 -9.29
C LEU A 256 17.00 3.96 -9.67
N ASN A 257 16.01 3.68 -8.83
CA ASN A 257 14.67 4.24 -8.98
C ASN A 257 14.59 5.62 -8.32
N VAL A 258 14.53 6.67 -9.15
CA VAL A 258 14.43 8.06 -8.67
C VAL A 258 12.97 8.49 -8.70
N LYS A 259 12.48 8.95 -7.55
CA LYS A 259 11.14 9.49 -7.37
C LYS A 259 11.22 10.90 -6.84
N VAL A 260 10.72 11.87 -7.60
CA VAL A 260 10.56 13.24 -7.10
C VAL A 260 9.11 13.44 -6.68
N ILE A 261 8.89 14.15 -5.57
CA ILE A 261 7.56 14.46 -5.05
C ILE A 261 7.55 15.92 -4.60
N ILE A 262 6.72 16.75 -5.22
CA ILE A 262 6.61 18.18 -4.91
C ILE A 262 5.24 18.49 -4.32
N ARG A 263 5.16 18.93 -3.07
CA ARG A 263 3.88 19.24 -2.40
C ARG A 263 3.93 20.61 -1.71
N PRO A 264 2.77 21.28 -1.54
CA PRO A 264 2.66 22.43 -0.64
C PRO A 264 3.06 22.05 0.77
#